data_AF-A0A9P6DVN7-F1
#
_entry.id   AF-A0A9P6DVN7-F1
#
_cell.length_a   1.000
_cell.length_b   1.000
_cell.length_c   1.000
_cell.angle_alpha   90.00
_cell.angle_beta   90.00
_cell.angle_gamma   90.00
#
_symmetry.space_group_name_H-M   'P 1'
#
loop_
_entity.id
_entity.type
_entity.pdbx_description
1 polymer ?
#
loop_
_entity_poly.entity_id
_entity_poly.type
_entity_poly.pdbx_seq_one_letter_code
_entity_poly.pdbx_strand_id
1 'polypeptide(L)'
;LGLTVQLGHLAYQKCPVPVYASSLFIVIHMNGVHSIHVTFCGCSNAPHHCVQLLCQCWFLSMVLQPKSCAMFEVLHQYQLLSLSSKISIHHFYDMLECLTDTTGLVPVPVWWQYESN
;
A
#
# COMPACT_ATOMS: atom_id res chain seq x y z
N LEU A 1 5.89 -9.79 -13.05
CA LEU A 1 4.52 -10.23 -12.70
C LEU A 1 3.94 -9.17 -11.77
N GLY A 2 2.88 -8.46 -12.17
CA GLY A 2 2.26 -7.41 -11.36
C GLY A 2 1.09 -7.96 -10.55
N LEU A 3 1.03 -7.66 -9.25
CA LEU A 3 -0.10 -8.04 -8.39
C LEU A 3 -1.26 -7.04 -8.61
N THR A 4 -2.47 -7.56 -8.83
CA THR A 4 -3.69 -6.75 -8.90
C THR A 4 -4.64 -7.12 -7.77
N VAL A 5 -5.06 -6.14 -6.99
CA VAL A 5 -5.95 -6.32 -5.83
C VAL A 5 -7.28 -5.62 -6.09
N GLN A 6 -8.38 -6.36 -5.96
CA GLN A 6 -9.74 -5.83 -6.06
C GLN A 6 -10.29 -5.52 -4.65
N LEU A 7 -10.71 -4.27 -4.44
CA LEU A 7 -11.27 -3.77 -3.19
C LEU A 7 -12.80 -3.75 -3.23
N GLY A 8 -13.42 -3.78 -2.05
CA GLY A 8 -14.87 -3.62 -1.88
C GLY A 8 -15.73 -4.85 -2.16
N HIS A 9 -15.14 -5.98 -2.58
CA HIS A 9 -15.80 -7.29 -2.69
C HIS A 9 -14.92 -8.38 -2.08
N LEU A 10 -15.51 -9.54 -1.75
CA LEU A 10 -14.75 -10.71 -1.33
C LEU A 10 -13.86 -11.21 -2.48
N ALA A 11 -12.72 -11.83 -2.17
CA ALA A 11 -11.70 -12.26 -3.14
C ALA A 11 -12.23 -13.15 -4.29
N TYR A 12 -13.37 -13.81 -4.09
CA TYR A 12 -14.00 -14.71 -5.08
C TYR A 12 -15.10 -14.03 -5.91
N GLN A 13 -15.44 -12.77 -5.64
CA GLN A 13 -16.49 -12.02 -6.34
C GLN A 13 -15.88 -10.96 -7.25
N LYS A 14 -16.17 -11.07 -8.55
CA LYS A 14 -15.81 -10.02 -9.52
C LYS A 14 -16.80 -8.86 -9.39
N CYS A 15 -16.26 -7.65 -9.29
CA CYS A 15 -17.08 -6.44 -9.25
C CYS A 15 -17.71 -6.23 -10.63
N PRO A 16 -19.03 -5.98 -10.72
CA PRO A 16 -19.68 -5.65 -12.00
C PRO A 16 -19.31 -4.25 -12.51
N VAL A 17 -18.87 -3.34 -11.62
CA VAL A 17 -18.49 -1.96 -11.94
C VAL A 17 -17.12 -1.64 -11.31
N PRO A 18 -16.02 -2.18 -11.85
CA PRO A 18 -14.69 -1.92 -11.32
C PRO A 18 -14.21 -0.50 -11.70
N VAL A 19 -13.62 0.20 -10.74
CA VAL A 19 -12.98 1.51 -10.93
C VAL A 19 -11.48 1.34 -10.75
N TYR A 20 -10.72 1.49 -11.82
CA TYR A 20 -9.27 1.31 -11.80
C TYR A 20 -8.57 2.52 -11.17
N ALA A 21 -7.60 2.28 -10.30
CA ALA A 21 -6.68 3.33 -9.88
C ALA A 21 -5.89 3.84 -11.11
N SER A 22 -5.77 5.16 -11.25
CA SER A 22 -5.12 5.77 -12.42
C SER A 22 -3.60 5.55 -12.45
N SER A 23 -2.98 5.23 -11.32
CA SER A 23 -1.54 4.97 -11.19
C SER A 23 -1.28 3.67 -10.44
N LEU A 24 -0.03 3.19 -10.55
CA LEU A 24 0.49 2.17 -9.65
C LEU A 24 0.34 2.62 -8.19
N PHE A 25 -0.04 1.69 -7.34
CA PHE A 25 -0.32 1.93 -5.94
C PHE A 25 0.78 1.29 -5.08
N ILE A 26 1.38 2.07 -4.19
CA ILE A 26 2.48 1.59 -3.35
C ILE A 26 1.92 1.04 -2.04
N VAL A 27 2.17 -0.23 -1.77
CA VAL A 27 1.80 -0.90 -0.51
C VAL A 27 3.07 -1.20 0.27
N ILE A 28 3.15 -0.64 1.48
CA ILE A 28 4.20 -0.97 2.44
C ILE A 28 3.72 -2.16 3.27
N HIS A 29 4.41 -3.29 3.12
CA HIS A 29 4.18 -4.55 3.84
C HIS A 29 5.40 -4.89 4.69
N MET A 30 5.27 -5.84 5.63
CA MET A 30 6.38 -6.27 6.51
C MET A 30 7.54 -6.86 5.71
N ASN A 31 7.25 -7.40 4.53
CA ASN A 31 8.25 -7.97 3.63
C ASN A 31 8.88 -6.94 2.68
N GLY A 32 8.48 -5.67 2.75
CA GLY A 32 8.97 -4.61 1.86
C GLY A 32 7.87 -3.78 1.22
N VAL A 33 8.27 -2.95 0.26
CA VAL A 33 7.47 -1.97 -0.45
C VAL A 33 7.12 -2.53 -1.83
N HIS A 34 5.83 -2.68 -2.11
CA HIS A 34 5.35 -3.31 -3.33
C HIS A 34 4.55 -2.32 -4.16
N SER A 35 4.81 -2.31 -5.48
CA SER A 35 4.00 -1.56 -6.45
C SER A 35 2.96 -2.50 -7.05
N ILE A 36 1.69 -2.19 -6.86
CA ILE A 36 0.57 -3.05 -7.25
C ILE A 36 -0.50 -2.26 -8.04
N HIS A 37 -1.34 -2.97 -8.77
CA HIS A 37 -2.55 -2.40 -9.34
C HIS A 37 -3.71 -2.56 -8.37
N VAL A 38 -4.46 -1.48 -8.13
CA VAL A 38 -5.63 -1.51 -7.26
C VAL A 38 -6.87 -1.19 -8.08
N THR A 39 -7.93 -1.98 -7.87
CA THR A 39 -9.24 -1.72 -8.47
C THR A 39 -10.27 -1.55 -7.37
N PHE A 40 -10.91 -0.39 -7.32
CA PHE A 40 -11.98 -0.05 -6.40
C PHE A 40 -13.32 -0.57 -6.90
N CYS A 41 -14.26 -0.72 -5.97
CA CYS A 41 -15.64 -1.05 -6.27
C CYS A 41 -16.45 0.22 -6.53
N GLY A 42 -17.10 0.31 -7.69
CA GLY A 42 -18.00 1.42 -8.07
C GLY A 42 -19.49 1.07 -8.00
N CYS A 43 -19.88 -0.02 -7.34
CA CYS A 43 -21.29 -0.39 -7.17
C CYS A 43 -22.05 0.68 -6.35
N SER A 44 -23.36 0.81 -6.55
CA SER A 44 -24.19 1.85 -5.92
C SER A 44 -24.18 1.84 -4.38
N ASN A 45 -23.91 0.67 -3.78
CA ASN A 45 -23.83 0.49 -2.32
C ASN A 45 -22.38 0.43 -1.81
N ALA A 46 -21.40 0.71 -2.67
CA ALA A 46 -19.99 0.64 -2.31
C ALA A 46 -19.60 1.86 -1.46
N PRO A 47 -18.83 1.66 -0.38
CA PRO A 47 -18.36 2.78 0.42
C PRO A 47 -17.28 3.56 -0.33
N HIS A 48 -16.96 4.77 0.13
CA HIS A 48 -15.93 5.63 -0.49
C HIS A 48 -14.57 4.91 -0.59
N HIS A 49 -13.73 5.25 -1.58
CA HIS A 49 -12.44 4.59 -1.83
C HIS A 49 -11.55 4.48 -0.56
N CYS A 50 -11.50 5.53 0.26
CA CYS A 50 -10.77 5.53 1.52
C CYS A 50 -11.29 4.45 2.49
N VAL A 51 -12.61 4.26 2.57
CA VAL A 51 -13.23 3.24 3.41
C VAL A 51 -12.95 1.85 2.86
N GLN A 52 -12.98 1.67 1.52
CA GLN A 52 -12.63 0.38 0.91
C GLN A 52 -11.18 -0.05 1.21
N LEU A 53 -10.25 0.91 1.28
CA LEU A 53 -8.87 0.67 1.69
C LEU A 53 -8.77 0.31 3.18
N LEU A 54 -9.45 1.07 4.04
CA LEU A 54 -9.48 0.79 5.48
C LEU A 54 -10.09 -0.59 5.78
N CYS A 55 -11.11 -1.02 5.03
CA CYS A 55 -11.69 -2.36 5.16
C CYS A 55 -10.70 -3.50 4.84
N GLN A 56 -9.63 -3.22 4.10
CA GLN A 56 -8.54 -4.18 3.86
C GLN A 56 -7.37 -3.99 4.85
N CYS A 57 -7.57 -3.26 5.95
CA CYS A 57 -6.54 -2.93 6.94
C CYS A 57 -5.34 -2.18 6.33
N TRP A 58 -5.57 -1.45 5.25
CA TRP A 58 -4.56 -0.60 4.61
C TRP A 58 -4.70 0.81 5.14
N PHE A 59 -3.73 1.24 5.95
CA PHE A 59 -3.65 2.58 6.48
C PHE A 59 -3.16 3.53 5.40
N LEU A 60 -3.99 4.50 5.08
CA LEU A 60 -3.74 5.48 4.03
C LEU A 60 -2.57 6.38 4.45
N SER A 61 -1.60 6.59 3.55
CA SER A 61 -0.60 7.65 3.76
C SER A 61 -1.18 9.04 3.47
N MET A 62 -2.21 9.12 2.61
CA MET A 62 -2.96 10.33 2.27
C MET A 62 -4.44 10.01 2.10
N VAL A 63 -5.31 10.88 2.62
CA VAL A 63 -6.78 10.69 2.60
C VAL A 63 -7.40 11.08 1.25
N LEU A 64 -6.90 12.14 0.59
CA LEU A 64 -7.52 12.72 -0.61
C LEU A 64 -7.18 11.96 -1.91
N GLN A 65 -5.95 11.48 -2.03
CA GLN A 65 -5.50 10.62 -3.11
C GLN A 65 -4.51 9.61 -2.53
N PRO A 66 -4.96 8.39 -2.21
CA PRO A 66 -4.03 7.39 -1.74
C PRO A 66 -3.21 6.93 -2.93
N LYS A 67 -2.00 7.46 -3.07
CA LYS A 67 -0.95 6.94 -3.94
C LYS A 67 -0.16 5.82 -3.23
N SER A 68 -0.26 5.76 -1.90
CA SER A 68 0.36 4.75 -1.07
C SER A 68 -0.47 4.40 0.16
N CYS A 69 -0.29 3.17 0.66
CA CYS A 69 -0.76 2.73 1.97
C CYS A 69 0.30 1.92 2.70
N ALA A 70 0.20 1.88 4.03
CA ALA A 70 0.92 0.92 4.86
C ALA A 70 -0.08 -0.10 5.42
N MET A 71 0.29 -1.38 5.44
CA MET A 71 -0.54 -2.38 6.12
C MET A 71 -0.49 -2.17 7.63
N PHE A 72 -1.61 -2.39 8.32
CA PHE A 72 -1.70 -2.19 9.77
C PHE A 72 -0.63 -2.98 10.55
N GLU A 73 -0.27 -4.16 10.06
CA GLU A 73 0.79 -5.00 10.63
C GLU A 73 2.15 -4.28 10.66
N VAL A 74 2.48 -3.53 9.61
CA VAL A 74 3.73 -2.74 9.54
C VAL A 74 3.72 -1.63 10.58
N LEU A 75 2.58 -0.94 10.75
CA LEU A 75 2.44 0.10 11.76
C LEU A 75 2.57 -0.48 13.18
N HIS A 76 1.96 -1.64 13.41
CA HIS A 76 2.07 -2.34 14.68
C HIS A 76 3.52 -2.79 14.97
N GLN A 77 4.22 -3.32 13.97
CA GLN A 77 5.64 -3.66 14.11
C GLN A 77 6.52 -2.45 14.41
N TYR A 78 6.34 -1.35 13.67
CA TYR A 78 7.05 -0.11 13.96
C TYR A 78 6.78 0.37 15.39
N GLN A 79 5.52 0.32 15.83
CA GLN A 79 5.16 0.75 17.18
C GLN A 79 5.84 -0.11 18.25
N LEU A 80 5.88 -1.43 18.09
CA LEU A 80 6.60 -2.32 19.00
C LEU A 80 8.11 -2.05 18.99
N LEU A 81 8.71 -1.92 17.81
CA LEU A 81 10.14 -1.63 17.65
C LEU A 81 10.52 -0.27 18.23
N SER A 82 9.70 0.76 18.04
CA SER A 82 9.90 2.10 18.57
C SER A 82 9.76 2.16 20.10
N LEU A 83 9.01 1.23 20.70
CA LEU A 83 8.89 1.11 22.16
C LEU A 83 10.06 0.32 22.77
N SER A 84 10.50 -0.75 22.10
CA SER A 84 11.60 -1.60 22.58
C SER A 84 12.99 -1.07 22.24
N SER A 85 13.10 -0.21 21.22
CA SER A 85 14.36 0.35 20.74
C SER A 85 14.15 1.80 20.31
N LYS A 86 15.19 2.64 20.43
CA LYS A 86 15.14 4.03 20.00
C LYS A 86 15.33 4.15 18.48
N ILE A 87 14.58 3.35 17.72
CA ILE A 87 14.64 3.36 16.26
C ILE A 87 13.78 4.49 15.71
N SER A 88 14.34 5.25 14.76
CA SER A 88 13.59 6.27 14.04
C SER A 88 12.75 5.61 12.93
N ILE A 89 11.66 6.27 12.53
CA ILE A 89 10.85 5.81 11.40
C ILE A 89 11.65 5.74 10.09
N HIS A 90 12.66 6.59 9.94
CA HIS A 90 13.59 6.57 8.81
C HIS A 90 14.37 5.26 8.75
N HIS A 91 15.02 4.87 9.86
CA HIS A 91 15.77 3.61 9.90
C HIS A 91 14.87 2.39 9.72
N PHE A 92 13.64 2.44 10.23
CA PHE A 92 12.68 1.39 9.96
C PHE A 92 12.31 1.29 8.48
N TYR A 93 12.15 2.42 7.80
CA TYR A 93 11.92 2.46 6.36
C TYR A 93 13.13 1.94 5.58
N ASP A 94 14.36 2.35 5.92
CA ASP A 94 15.60 1.84 5.30
C ASP A 94 15.69 0.31 5.40
N MET A 95 15.28 -0.28 6.53
CA MET A 95 15.22 -1.74 6.68
C MET A 95 14.18 -2.36 5.76
N LEU A 96 13.01 -1.74 5.59
CA LEU A 96 11.98 -2.20 4.65
C LEU A 96 12.45 -2.10 3.20
N GLU A 97 13.22 -1.07 2.84
CA GLU A 97 13.86 -0.95 1.54
C GLU A 97 14.81 -2.11 1.26
N CYS A 98 15.70 -2.43 2.21
CA CYS A 98 16.59 -3.59 2.13
C CYS A 98 15.85 -4.94 2.06
N LEU A 99 14.67 -5.06 2.67
CA LEU A 99 13.83 -6.25 2.56
C LEU A 99 13.14 -6.35 1.19
N THR A 100 12.80 -5.20 0.60
CA THR A 100 12.20 -5.11 -0.73
C THR A 100 13.18 -5.55 -1.81
N ASP A 101 14.42 -5.10 -1.67
CA ASP A 101 15.53 -5.48 -2.54
C ASP A 101 16.80 -5.64 -1.73
N THR A 102 17.15 -6.89 -1.42
CA THR A 102 18.37 -7.23 -0.68
C THR A 102 19.63 -6.96 -1.49
N THR A 103 19.49 -6.72 -2.80
CA THR A 103 20.59 -6.50 -3.75
C THR A 103 20.91 -5.03 -4.01
N GLY A 104 20.01 -4.09 -3.69
CA GLY A 104 20.17 -2.66 -3.97
C GLY A 104 20.23 -2.30 -5.47
N LEU A 105 19.77 -3.19 -6.34
CA LEU A 105 19.82 -3.07 -7.80
C LEU A 105 18.50 -2.54 -8.40
N VAL A 106 17.40 -2.64 -7.66
CA VAL A 106 16.07 -2.19 -8.05
C VAL A 106 15.69 -0.99 -7.16
N PRO A 107 15.43 0.19 -7.75
CA PRO A 107 14.98 1.32 -6.96
C PRO A 107 13.66 0.98 -6.28
N VAL A 108 13.57 1.27 -4.98
CA VAL A 108 12.34 1.15 -4.21
C VAL A 108 11.29 2.03 -4.90
N PRO A 109 10.09 1.49 -5.18
CA PRO A 109 9.05 2.25 -5.84
C PRO A 109 8.62 3.41 -4.94
N VAL A 110 9.05 4.62 -5.28
CA VAL A 110 8.64 5.87 -4.65
C VAL A 110 7.72 6.64 -5.60
N TRP A 111 6.64 7.21 -5.08
CA TRP A 111 5.58 7.79 -5.91
C TRP A 111 5.96 9.11 -6.59
N TRP A 112 6.94 9.85 -6.06
CA TRP A 112 7.45 11.09 -6.66
C TRP A 112 8.19 10.85 -7.99
N GLN A 113 8.75 9.66 -8.19
CA GLN A 113 9.49 9.34 -9.42
C GLN A 113 8.57 9.18 -10.65
N TYR A 114 7.26 9.02 -10.44
CA TYR A 114 6.28 8.91 -11.53
C TYR A 114 5.69 10.26 -11.98
N GLU A 115 6.10 11.39 -11.37
CA GLU A 115 5.66 12.74 -11.78
C GLU A 115 6.61 13.41 -12.78
N SER A 116 7.67 12.71 -13.22
CA SER A 116 8.70 13.25 -14.14
C SER A 116 8.72 12.60 -15.53
N ASN A 117 7.64 11.92 -15.93
CA ASN A 117 7.44 11.38 -17.28
C ASN A 117 5.98 11.53 -17.70
#